data_AF-A0A959XRE5-F1
#
_entry.id   AF-A0A959XRE5-F1
#
_cell.length_a   1.000
_cell.length_b   1.000
_cell.length_c   1.000
_cell.angle_alpha   90.00
_cell.angle_beta   90.00
_cell.angle_gamma   90.00
#
_symmetry.space_group_name_H-M   'P 1'
#
loop_
_entity.id
_entity.type
_entity.pdbx_description
1 polymer ?
#
loop_
_entity_poly.entity_id
_entity_poly.type
_entity_poly.pdbx_seq_one_letter_code
_entity_poly.pdbx_strand_id
1 'polypeptide(L)'
;MSAQVFEARWSRIQRSREQGYEELSDFLGRHASLGPLVRCGLVRKREEWSEFQRYHGYVPTEKGESFLLYIPDKELVLVRPGKSAPLFLELKNDPAPQAPFKETYAEPTQAQFMAVEEMRMNAGRDNWRVKRADVLRQYLMQGYMDIRSFTKRTGVGEGGLLREGLVKPRPDRINDQHLNYEVTKEGTSFLTPVDAYDLLLISPGMELPLLNRLDEEKASYWCGLP
;
A
#
# COMPACT_ATOMS: atom_id res chain seq x y z
N MET A 1 -14.89 -20.06 -20.29
CA MET A 1 -14.09 -21.04 -19.50
C MET A 1 -14.86 -22.36 -19.52
N SER A 2 -14.29 -23.48 -19.97
CA SER A 2 -15.03 -24.75 -20.09
C SER A 2 -15.19 -25.46 -18.73
N ALA A 3 -16.24 -26.27 -18.56
CA ALA A 3 -16.56 -26.98 -17.31
C ALA A 3 -15.41 -27.86 -16.80
N GLN A 4 -14.63 -28.48 -17.70
CA GLN A 4 -13.45 -29.28 -17.36
C GLN A 4 -12.32 -28.45 -16.73
N VAL A 5 -12.11 -27.21 -17.19
CA VAL A 5 -11.12 -26.29 -16.60
C VAL A 5 -11.57 -25.83 -15.21
N PHE A 6 -12.88 -25.65 -15.01
CA PHE A 6 -13.46 -25.34 -13.71
C PHE A 6 -13.30 -26.50 -12.71
N GLU A 7 -13.66 -27.72 -13.06
CA GLU A 7 -13.53 -28.88 -12.16
C GLU A 7 -12.07 -29.21 -11.81
N ALA A 8 -11.15 -29.14 -12.78
CA ALA A 8 -9.73 -29.34 -12.52
C ALA A 8 -9.17 -28.25 -11.58
N ARG A 9 -9.68 -27.01 -11.69
CA ARG A 9 -9.34 -25.90 -10.78
C ARG A 9 -9.91 -26.14 -9.39
N TRP A 10 -11.19 -26.50 -9.29
CA TRP A 10 -11.86 -26.79 -8.02
C TRP A 10 -11.18 -27.93 -7.26
N SER A 11 -10.89 -29.05 -7.91
CA SER A 11 -10.22 -30.21 -7.32
C SER A 11 -8.77 -29.94 -6.88
N ARG A 12 -8.09 -28.93 -7.44
CA ARG A 12 -6.78 -28.47 -6.92
C ARG A 12 -6.94 -27.59 -5.68
N ILE A 13 -7.93 -26.71 -5.65
CA ILE A 13 -8.23 -25.88 -4.47
C ILE A 13 -8.64 -26.77 -3.30
N GLN A 14 -9.47 -27.79 -3.53
CA GLN A 14 -9.84 -28.79 -2.53
C GLN A 14 -8.63 -29.55 -1.99
N ARG A 15 -7.71 -30.01 -2.84
CA ARG A 15 -6.44 -30.61 -2.40
C ARG A 15 -5.55 -29.66 -1.60
N SER A 16 -5.51 -28.37 -1.97
CA SER A 16 -4.79 -27.37 -1.16
C SER A 16 -5.44 -27.20 0.22
N ARG A 17 -6.78 -27.24 0.31
CA ARG A 17 -7.50 -27.23 1.60
C ARG A 17 -7.19 -28.46 2.44
N GLU A 18 -7.11 -29.65 1.82
CA GLU A 18 -6.68 -30.89 2.48
C GLU A 18 -5.25 -30.80 3.03
N GLN A 19 -4.39 -29.99 2.40
CA GLN A 19 -3.02 -29.69 2.86
C GLN A 19 -2.97 -28.57 3.91
N GLY A 20 -4.11 -28.07 4.37
CA GLY A 20 -4.22 -27.02 5.38
C GLY A 20 -4.03 -25.59 4.85
N TYR A 21 -4.08 -25.37 3.54
CA TYR A 21 -4.17 -24.03 2.98
C TYR A 21 -5.60 -23.51 3.09
N GLU A 22 -5.72 -22.27 3.53
CA GLU A 22 -7.00 -21.57 3.64
C GLU A 22 -7.05 -20.46 2.60
N GLU A 23 -8.16 -20.28 1.91
CA GLU A 23 -8.28 -19.15 0.98
C GLU A 23 -8.38 -17.85 1.77
N LEU A 24 -7.73 -16.78 1.29
CA LEU A 24 -7.72 -15.51 2.03
C LEU A 24 -9.13 -15.00 2.34
N SER A 25 -10.09 -15.17 1.42
CA SER A 25 -11.49 -14.79 1.65
C SER A 25 -12.17 -15.60 2.74
N ASP A 26 -11.80 -16.88 2.90
CA ASP A 26 -12.35 -17.75 3.93
C ASP A 26 -11.78 -17.38 5.31
N PHE A 27 -10.46 -17.14 5.38
CA PHE A 27 -9.77 -16.67 6.58
C PHE A 27 -10.33 -15.33 7.09
N LEU A 28 -10.51 -14.40 6.16
CA LEU A 28 -11.01 -13.06 6.43
C LEU A 28 -12.51 -13.09 6.81
N GLY A 29 -13.31 -13.92 6.13
CA GLY A 29 -14.74 -14.09 6.37
C GLY A 29 -15.65 -13.20 5.50
N ARG A 30 -16.96 -13.26 5.75
CA ARG A 30 -18.00 -12.66 4.88
C ARG A 30 -18.03 -11.12 4.82
N HIS A 31 -17.50 -10.44 5.83
CA HIS A 31 -17.51 -8.96 5.95
C HIS A 31 -16.12 -8.34 5.90
N ALA A 32 -15.20 -9.04 5.27
CA ALA A 32 -13.83 -8.87 5.64
C ALA A 32 -13.09 -7.93 4.69
N SER A 33 -12.52 -6.90 5.32
CA SER A 33 -11.80 -5.82 4.66
C SER A 33 -10.34 -6.22 4.47
N LEU A 34 -9.78 -5.91 3.29
CA LEU A 34 -8.33 -6.00 3.07
C LEU A 34 -7.55 -4.89 3.81
N GLY A 35 -8.22 -3.91 4.39
CA GLY A 35 -7.61 -2.74 5.04
C GLY A 35 -6.53 -3.07 6.07
N PRO A 36 -6.79 -3.97 7.04
CA PRO A 36 -5.77 -4.39 8.00
C PRO A 36 -4.54 -5.04 7.35
N LEU A 37 -4.73 -5.86 6.31
CA LEU A 37 -3.60 -6.46 5.59
C LEU A 37 -2.74 -5.40 4.89
N VAL A 38 -3.39 -4.38 4.32
CA VAL A 38 -2.69 -3.25 3.68
C VAL A 38 -1.92 -2.44 4.73
N ARG A 39 -2.58 -2.01 5.82
CA ARG A 39 -1.97 -1.16 6.85
C ARG A 39 -0.87 -1.87 7.64
N CYS A 40 -0.94 -3.19 7.82
CA CYS A 40 0.15 -3.99 8.37
C CYS A 40 1.30 -4.24 7.36
N GLY A 41 1.20 -3.72 6.13
CA GLY A 41 2.20 -3.85 5.08
C GLY A 41 2.31 -5.27 4.52
N LEU A 42 1.27 -6.09 4.65
CA LEU A 42 1.25 -7.49 4.22
C LEU A 42 0.80 -7.66 2.76
N VAL A 43 -0.03 -6.74 2.27
CA VAL A 43 -0.42 -6.69 0.86
C VAL A 43 -0.29 -5.27 0.33
N ARG A 44 -0.03 -5.14 -0.96
CA ARG A 44 0.02 -3.87 -1.67
C ARG A 44 -0.77 -3.95 -2.96
N LYS A 45 -1.18 -2.81 -3.51
CA LYS A 45 -1.74 -2.77 -4.85
C LYS A 45 -0.63 -2.99 -5.87
N ARG A 46 -0.88 -3.85 -6.85
CA ARG A 46 0.09 -4.11 -7.93
C ARG A 46 0.21 -2.92 -8.88
N GLU A 47 1.28 -2.94 -9.66
CA GLU A 47 1.65 -1.85 -10.57
C GLU A 47 0.74 -1.80 -11.79
N GLU A 48 0.41 -2.97 -12.34
CA GLU A 48 -0.32 -3.11 -13.59
C GLU A 48 -1.80 -3.46 -13.38
N TRP A 49 -2.66 -2.79 -14.14
CA TRP A 49 -4.07 -3.15 -14.24
C TRP A 49 -4.26 -4.24 -15.30
N SER A 50 -4.57 -5.47 -14.88
CA SER A 50 -5.13 -6.53 -15.74
C SER A 50 -6.66 -6.54 -15.70
N GLU A 51 -7.26 -7.12 -16.75
CA GLU A 51 -8.71 -7.28 -16.92
C GLU A 51 -9.37 -8.13 -15.83
N PHE A 52 -8.63 -9.08 -15.24
CA PHE A 52 -9.13 -9.96 -14.19
C PHE A 52 -8.31 -9.80 -12.90
N GLN A 53 -8.95 -9.29 -11.86
CA GLN A 53 -8.34 -8.98 -10.58
C GLN A 53 -9.17 -9.53 -9.44
N ARG A 54 -8.69 -10.61 -8.80
CA ARG A 54 -9.22 -10.95 -7.49
C ARG A 54 -8.60 -10.03 -6.45
N TYR A 55 -9.28 -9.89 -5.30
CA TYR A 55 -8.83 -9.05 -4.20
C TYR A 55 -8.48 -7.62 -4.65
N HIS A 56 -9.20 -7.08 -5.65
CA HIS A 56 -9.02 -5.72 -6.17
C HIS A 56 -7.58 -5.36 -6.60
N GLY A 57 -6.80 -6.36 -7.02
CA GLY A 57 -5.42 -6.18 -7.47
C GLY A 57 -4.40 -6.10 -6.33
N TYR A 58 -4.79 -6.41 -5.09
CA TYR A 58 -3.87 -6.52 -3.96
C TYR A 58 -3.12 -7.85 -4.00
N VAL A 59 -1.80 -7.76 -3.91
CA VAL A 59 -0.87 -8.90 -3.89
C VAL A 59 0.00 -8.84 -2.63
N PRO A 60 0.47 -9.99 -2.10
CA PRO A 60 1.37 -10.02 -0.97
C PRO A 60 2.64 -9.20 -1.20
N THR A 61 3.10 -8.51 -0.16
CA THR A 61 4.46 -7.97 -0.07
C THR A 61 5.43 -9.08 0.37
N GLU A 62 6.74 -8.80 0.35
CA GLU A 62 7.75 -9.72 0.91
C GLU A 62 7.43 -10.09 2.37
N LYS A 63 6.99 -9.12 3.19
CA LYS A 63 6.51 -9.37 4.56
C LYS A 63 5.28 -10.29 4.56
N GLY A 64 4.32 -10.03 3.67
CA GLY A 64 3.11 -10.82 3.51
C GLY A 64 3.36 -12.26 3.07
N GLU A 65 4.36 -12.51 2.23
CA GLU A 65 4.71 -13.84 1.71
C GLU A 65 5.08 -14.86 2.81
N SER A 66 5.46 -14.38 4.00
CA SER A 66 5.71 -15.23 5.17
C SER A 66 4.43 -15.89 5.72
N PHE A 67 3.26 -15.29 5.46
CA PHE A 67 1.94 -15.79 5.86
C PHE A 67 1.10 -16.25 4.66
N LEU A 68 1.28 -15.59 3.53
CA LEU A 68 0.45 -15.71 2.35
C LEU A 68 1.22 -16.39 1.21
N LEU A 69 0.47 -17.07 0.34
CA LEU A 69 0.95 -17.61 -0.91
C LEU A 69 0.10 -17.01 -2.02
N TYR A 70 0.75 -16.28 -2.93
CA TYR A 70 0.11 -15.79 -4.14
C TYR A 70 0.35 -16.78 -5.29
N ILE A 71 -0.71 -17.11 -6.03
CA ILE A 71 -0.66 -17.94 -7.23
C ILE A 71 -1.04 -17.04 -8.42
N PRO A 72 -0.06 -16.49 -9.16
CA PRO A 72 -0.29 -15.50 -10.21
C PRO A 72 -1.29 -15.95 -11.28
N ASP A 73 -1.14 -17.16 -11.82
CA ASP A 73 -2.00 -17.71 -12.88
C ASP A 73 -3.48 -17.83 -12.51
N LYS A 74 -3.78 -17.75 -11.21
CA LYS A 74 -5.13 -17.90 -10.65
C LYS A 74 -5.61 -16.65 -9.95
N GLU A 75 -4.77 -15.61 -9.86
CA GLU A 75 -5.03 -14.42 -9.04
C GLU A 75 -5.49 -14.82 -7.62
N LEU A 76 -4.91 -15.89 -7.05
CA LEU A 76 -5.39 -16.49 -5.81
C LEU A 76 -4.41 -16.21 -4.67
N VAL A 77 -4.92 -15.75 -3.53
CA VAL A 77 -4.14 -15.60 -2.31
C VAL A 77 -4.62 -16.63 -1.29
N LEU A 78 -3.69 -17.45 -0.82
CA LEU A 78 -3.91 -18.47 0.19
C LEU A 78 -3.14 -18.11 1.46
N VAL A 79 -3.71 -18.36 2.62
CA VAL A 79 -2.96 -18.42 3.88
C VAL A 79 -2.21 -19.74 3.92
N ARG A 80 -0.92 -19.68 4.25
CA ARG A 80 -0.05 -20.86 4.34
C ARG A 80 -0.48 -21.76 5.53
N PRO A 81 -0.22 -23.08 5.46
CA PRO A 81 -0.56 -24.00 6.53
C PRO A 81 0.06 -23.58 7.86
N GLY A 82 -0.74 -23.57 8.93
CA GLY A 82 -0.31 -23.18 10.28
C GLY A 82 -0.03 -21.68 10.45
N LYS A 83 -0.29 -20.84 9.44
CA LYS A 83 -0.08 -19.38 9.53
C LYS A 83 -1.34 -18.57 9.83
N SER A 84 -2.52 -19.18 9.93
CA SER A 84 -3.77 -18.45 10.25
C SER A 84 -3.70 -17.74 11.60
N ALA A 85 -3.28 -18.41 12.69
CA ALA A 85 -3.18 -17.76 14.00
C ALA A 85 -2.07 -16.69 14.07
N PRO A 86 -0.85 -16.92 13.55
CA PRO A 86 0.17 -15.88 13.42
C PRO A 86 -0.29 -14.67 12.58
N LEU A 87 -0.97 -14.91 11.46
CA LEU A 87 -1.52 -13.85 10.61
C LEU A 87 -2.55 -13.04 11.37
N PHE A 88 -3.47 -13.70 12.10
CA PHE A 88 -4.46 -13.01 12.92
C PHE A 88 -3.82 -12.14 14.01
N LEU A 89 -2.75 -12.61 14.65
CA LEU A 89 -2.00 -11.82 15.63
C LEU A 89 -1.32 -10.61 14.98
N GLU A 90 -0.75 -10.77 13.78
CA GLU A 90 -0.16 -9.65 13.04
C GLU A 90 -1.21 -8.60 12.65
N LEU A 91 -2.43 -9.03 12.29
CA LEU A 91 -3.54 -8.11 11.99
C LEU A 91 -4.06 -7.35 13.21
N LYS A 92 -3.85 -7.86 14.44
CA LYS A 92 -4.16 -7.09 15.66
C LYS A 92 -3.22 -5.89 15.86
N ASN A 93 -2.06 -5.90 15.21
CA ASN A 93 -1.11 -4.80 15.23
C ASN A 93 -1.45 -3.71 14.20
N ASP A 94 -2.64 -3.74 13.59
CA ASP A 94 -3.09 -2.70 12.68
C ASP A 94 -2.97 -1.31 13.35
N PRO A 95 -2.15 -0.40 12.80
CA PRO A 95 -1.91 0.90 13.41
C PRO A 95 -3.15 1.80 13.42
N ALA A 96 -4.15 1.53 12.57
CA ALA A 96 -5.38 2.32 12.49
C ALA A 96 -6.61 1.46 12.14
N PRO A 97 -7.11 0.62 13.07
CA PRO A 97 -8.19 -0.34 12.79
C PRO A 97 -9.50 0.30 12.32
N GLN A 98 -9.79 1.51 12.79
CA GLN A 98 -11.00 2.27 12.46
C GLN A 98 -10.83 3.20 11.25
N ALA A 99 -9.64 3.23 10.64
CA ALA A 99 -9.40 4.11 9.51
C ALA A 99 -10.20 3.66 8.28
N PRO A 100 -10.83 4.60 7.55
CA PRO A 100 -11.61 4.28 6.37
C PRO A 100 -10.72 3.62 5.31
N PHE A 101 -11.23 2.55 4.71
CA PHE A 101 -10.54 1.82 3.66
C PHE A 101 -11.53 1.42 2.58
N LYS A 102 -11.16 1.61 1.32
CA LYS A 102 -11.98 1.22 0.17
C LYS A 102 -11.13 0.45 -0.82
N GLU A 103 -11.46 -0.83 -1.02
CA GLU A 103 -10.67 -1.75 -1.87
C GLU A 103 -10.62 -1.32 -3.34
N THR A 104 -11.69 -0.69 -3.82
CA THR A 104 -11.76 -0.19 -5.20
C THR A 104 -11.08 1.16 -5.39
N TYR A 105 -10.50 1.75 -4.34
CA TYR A 105 -9.83 3.03 -4.46
C TYR A 105 -8.60 2.90 -5.36
N ALA A 106 -8.54 3.74 -6.39
CA ALA A 106 -7.50 3.67 -7.42
C ALA A 106 -6.27 4.44 -6.96
N GLU A 107 -5.34 3.73 -6.33
CA GLU A 107 -3.98 4.22 -6.11
C GLU A 107 -3.25 4.22 -7.47
N PRO A 108 -2.67 5.34 -7.92
CA PRO A 108 -1.97 5.42 -9.20
C PRO A 108 -0.59 4.75 -9.10
N THR A 109 -0.57 3.42 -9.00
CA THR A 109 0.65 2.64 -8.76
C THR A 109 1.61 2.70 -9.96
N GLN A 110 1.14 2.41 -11.18
CA GLN A 110 2.00 2.41 -12.37
C GLN A 110 2.78 3.72 -12.57
N ALA A 111 2.10 4.86 -12.49
CA ALA A 111 2.73 6.17 -12.69
C ALA A 111 3.81 6.48 -11.65
N GLN A 112 3.65 5.98 -10.41
CA GLN A 112 4.65 6.12 -9.37
C GLN A 112 5.90 5.31 -9.69
N PHE A 113 5.74 4.04 -10.07
CA PHE A 113 6.88 3.19 -10.42
C PHE A 113 7.61 3.71 -11.67
N MET A 114 6.89 4.18 -12.68
CA MET A 114 7.50 4.85 -13.84
C MET A 114 8.30 6.10 -13.44
N ALA A 115 7.76 6.96 -12.57
CA ALA A 115 8.47 8.14 -12.10
C ALA A 115 9.76 7.80 -11.32
N VAL A 116 9.75 6.68 -10.58
CA VAL A 116 10.96 6.18 -9.90
C VAL A 116 11.99 5.64 -10.89
N GLU A 117 11.54 4.94 -11.93
CA GLU A 117 12.44 4.45 -12.99
C GLU A 117 13.07 5.60 -13.77
N GLU A 118 12.29 6.62 -14.15
CA GLU A 118 12.79 7.84 -14.77
C GLU A 118 13.78 8.57 -13.85
N MET A 119 13.48 8.68 -12.55
CA MET A 119 14.38 9.28 -11.57
C MET A 119 15.71 8.53 -11.52
N ARG A 120 15.67 7.19 -11.53
CA ARG A 120 16.86 6.34 -11.52
C ARG A 120 17.67 6.47 -12.81
N MET A 121 17.01 6.50 -13.98
CA MET A 121 17.69 6.68 -15.27
C MET A 121 18.34 8.06 -15.38
N ASN A 122 17.63 9.11 -14.96
CA ASN A 122 18.10 10.50 -15.02
C ASN A 122 19.15 10.83 -13.95
N ALA A 123 19.32 9.99 -12.92
CA ALA A 123 20.33 10.21 -11.88
C ALA A 123 21.77 10.13 -12.40
N GLY A 124 22.02 9.37 -13.48
CA GLY A 124 23.35 9.22 -14.08
C GLY A 124 24.40 8.75 -13.07
N ARG A 125 25.39 9.59 -12.76
CA ARG A 125 26.46 9.31 -11.78
C ARG A 125 26.20 9.87 -10.37
N ASP A 126 25.08 10.54 -10.15
CA ASP A 126 24.73 11.08 -8.84
C ASP A 126 24.28 9.96 -7.90
N ASN A 127 25.19 9.54 -7.02
CA ASN A 127 24.97 8.43 -6.09
C ASN A 127 23.81 8.69 -5.12
N TRP A 128 23.57 9.95 -4.73
CA TRP A 128 22.47 10.27 -3.83
C TRP A 128 21.13 10.09 -4.53
N ARG A 129 20.99 10.60 -5.77
CA ARG A 129 19.76 10.43 -6.56
C ARG A 129 19.46 8.97 -6.89
N VAL A 130 20.49 8.18 -7.20
CA VAL A 130 20.34 6.73 -7.41
C VAL A 130 19.80 6.06 -6.14
N LYS A 131 20.44 6.31 -4.99
CA LYS A 131 20.00 5.74 -3.71
C LYS A 131 18.59 6.19 -3.33
N ARG A 132 18.26 7.46 -3.55
CA ARG A 132 16.91 8.00 -3.32
C ARG A 132 15.86 7.24 -4.13
N ALA A 133 16.11 7.02 -5.42
CA ALA A 133 15.20 6.26 -6.29
C ALA A 133 15.07 4.80 -5.83
N ASP A 134 16.17 4.17 -5.44
CA ASP A 134 16.18 2.78 -4.97
C ASP A 134 15.42 2.60 -3.65
N VAL A 135 15.63 3.52 -2.70
CA VAL A 135 14.91 3.56 -1.43
C VAL A 135 13.42 3.79 -1.67
N LEU A 136 13.06 4.75 -2.52
CA LEU A 136 11.66 4.98 -2.86
C LEU A 136 11.02 3.73 -3.48
N ARG A 137 11.70 3.07 -4.43
CA ARG A 137 11.22 1.79 -5.02
C ARG A 137 10.96 0.74 -3.95
N GLN A 138 11.87 0.57 -2.99
CA GLN A 138 11.71 -0.40 -1.90
C GLN A 138 10.45 -0.12 -1.07
N TYR A 139 10.20 1.14 -0.72
CA TYR A 139 9.00 1.53 0.02
C TYR A 139 7.71 1.35 -0.80
N LEU A 140 7.72 1.67 -2.10
CA LEU A 140 6.57 1.39 -2.97
C LEU A 140 6.23 -0.10 -3.03
N MET A 141 7.27 -0.97 -3.03
CA MET A 141 7.11 -2.43 -2.97
C MET A 141 6.54 -2.94 -1.63
N GLN A 142 6.56 -2.10 -0.59
CA GLN A 142 5.92 -2.36 0.71
C GLN A 142 4.53 -1.73 0.81
N GLY A 143 4.04 -1.04 -0.24
CA GLY A 143 2.72 -0.43 -0.29
C GLY A 143 2.66 1.02 0.20
N TYR A 144 3.81 1.67 0.42
CA TYR A 144 3.85 3.11 0.69
C TYR A 144 3.57 3.91 -0.58
N MET A 145 3.20 5.18 -0.40
CA MET A 145 3.05 6.14 -1.49
C MET A 145 3.92 7.38 -1.29
N ASP A 146 4.49 7.92 -2.36
CA ASP A 146 5.16 9.23 -2.31
C ASP A 146 4.14 10.37 -2.16
N ILE A 147 4.35 11.27 -1.19
CA ILE A 147 3.51 12.46 -0.98
C ILE A 147 3.41 13.32 -2.24
N ARG A 148 4.45 13.34 -3.09
CA ARG A 148 4.45 14.12 -4.34
C ARG A 148 3.42 13.58 -5.33
N SER A 149 3.30 12.25 -5.40
CA SER A 149 2.31 11.56 -6.22
C SER A 149 0.90 11.77 -5.70
N PHE A 150 0.72 11.72 -4.39
CA PHE A 150 -0.54 12.08 -3.74
C PHE A 150 -0.95 13.52 -4.07
N THR A 151 -0.04 14.48 -3.86
CA THR A 151 -0.27 15.91 -4.11
C THR A 151 -0.67 16.18 -5.56
N LYS A 152 0.04 15.56 -6.51
CA LYS A 152 -0.25 15.69 -7.95
C LYS A 152 -1.68 15.22 -8.29
N ARG A 153 -2.19 14.20 -7.60
CA ARG A 153 -3.53 13.64 -7.86
C ARG A 153 -4.64 14.40 -7.13
N THR A 154 -4.44 14.74 -5.86
CA THR A 154 -5.50 15.29 -4.99
C THR A 154 -5.53 16.82 -4.98
N GLY A 155 -4.43 17.46 -5.39
CA GLY A 155 -4.18 18.90 -5.26
C GLY A 155 -3.83 19.33 -3.84
N VAL A 156 -3.76 18.40 -2.89
CA VAL A 156 -3.45 18.67 -1.49
C VAL A 156 -1.95 18.51 -1.27
N GLY A 157 -1.27 19.63 -1.05
CA GLY A 157 0.19 19.66 -0.85
C GLY A 157 0.61 19.93 0.60
N GLU A 158 1.87 20.31 0.75
CA GLU A 158 2.53 20.58 2.03
C GLU A 158 1.80 21.61 2.90
N GLY A 159 1.21 22.64 2.28
CA GLY A 159 0.39 23.64 2.98
C GLY A 159 -0.85 23.04 3.66
N GLY A 160 -1.41 21.95 3.14
CA GLY A 160 -2.46 21.20 3.80
C GLY A 160 -1.95 20.51 5.07
N LEU A 161 -0.80 19.83 4.96
CA LEU A 161 -0.17 19.13 6.08
C LEU A 161 0.22 20.08 7.23
N LEU A 162 0.68 21.29 6.90
CA LEU A 162 1.03 22.32 7.88
C LEU A 162 -0.21 22.88 8.59
N ARG A 163 -1.30 23.13 7.85
CA ARG A 163 -2.55 23.66 8.42
C ARG A 163 -3.19 22.68 9.40
N GLU A 164 -3.19 21.40 9.06
CA GLU A 164 -3.70 20.33 9.94
C GLU A 164 -2.70 19.91 11.03
N GLY A 165 -1.52 20.56 11.13
CA GLY A 165 -0.54 20.26 12.17
C GLY A 165 0.10 18.86 12.08
N LEU A 166 0.01 18.20 10.93
CA LEU A 166 0.63 16.88 10.69
C LEU A 166 2.14 16.99 10.48
N VAL A 167 2.60 18.15 10.01
CA VAL A 167 4.02 18.50 9.90
C VAL A 167 4.26 19.88 10.48
N LYS A 168 5.49 20.15 10.91
CA LYS A 168 5.95 21.47 11.35
C LYS A 168 7.25 21.85 10.60
N PRO A 169 7.52 23.14 10.37
CA PRO A 169 8.79 23.57 9.78
C PRO A 169 9.99 23.09 10.60
N ARG A 170 11.06 22.67 9.92
CA ARG A 170 12.33 22.35 10.57
C ARG A 170 13.21 23.60 10.59
N PRO A 171 13.55 24.15 11.77
CA PRO A 171 14.37 25.36 11.86
C PRO A 171 15.83 25.11 11.47
N ASP A 172 16.38 23.95 11.87
CA ASP A 172 17.79 23.61 11.65
C ASP A 172 17.93 22.55 10.56
N ARG A 173 17.87 22.97 9.29
CA ARG A 173 18.10 22.06 8.16
C ARG A 173 19.59 21.73 8.06
N ILE A 174 19.93 20.44 8.23
CA ILE A 174 21.33 19.96 8.18
C ILE A 174 21.94 20.15 6.78
N ASN A 175 21.19 19.83 5.71
CA ASN A 175 21.58 20.07 4.33
C ASN A 175 20.38 20.01 3.36
N ASP A 176 20.61 20.29 2.08
CA ASP A 176 19.58 20.31 1.02
C ASP A 176 18.98 18.95 0.65
N GLN A 177 19.50 17.86 1.22
CA GLN A 177 19.03 16.49 0.99
C GLN A 177 18.06 16.00 2.06
N HIS A 178 17.77 16.84 3.06
CA HIS A 178 16.82 16.56 4.13
C HIS A 178 15.49 17.26 3.89
N LEU A 179 14.42 16.70 4.46
CA LEU A 179 13.10 17.31 4.44
C LEU A 179 13.12 18.66 5.18
N ASN A 180 12.37 19.62 4.63
CA ASN A 180 12.19 20.96 5.23
C ASN A 180 11.24 20.96 6.44
N TYR A 181 10.63 19.82 6.73
CA TYR A 181 9.61 19.67 7.75
C TYR A 181 9.89 18.46 8.62
N GLU A 182 9.40 18.52 9.84
CA GLU A 182 9.36 17.40 10.76
C GLU A 182 7.92 16.91 10.88
N VAL A 183 7.74 15.59 10.81
CA VAL A 183 6.44 14.96 11.03
C VAL A 183 6.11 15.06 12.53
N THR A 184 4.92 15.57 12.86
CA THR A 184 4.45 15.63 14.24
C THR A 184 4.00 14.26 14.72
N LYS A 185 3.79 14.09 16.04
CA LYS A 185 3.30 12.82 16.59
C LYS A 185 2.00 12.36 15.92
N GLU A 186 1.07 13.28 15.65
CA GLU A 186 -0.17 12.98 14.91
C GLU A 186 0.10 12.62 13.44
N GLY A 187 1.03 13.33 12.80
CA GLY A 187 1.45 13.03 11.43
C GLY A 187 2.03 11.63 11.26
N THR A 188 2.70 11.07 12.28
CA THR A 188 3.30 9.72 12.19
C THR A 188 2.30 8.59 11.96
N SER A 189 1.01 8.82 12.26
CA SER A 189 -0.04 7.86 11.95
C SER A 189 -0.30 7.73 10.46
N PHE A 190 -0.03 8.78 9.67
CA PHE A 190 -0.27 8.82 8.23
C PHE A 190 1.01 8.80 7.42
N LEU A 191 2.09 9.33 7.97
CA LEU A 191 3.30 9.70 7.25
C LEU A 191 4.54 9.04 7.85
N THR A 192 5.43 8.57 6.98
CA THR A 192 6.75 8.05 7.31
C THR A 192 7.81 8.92 6.64
N PRO A 193 8.59 9.71 7.40
CA PRO A 193 9.68 10.49 6.85
C PRO A 193 10.92 9.62 6.64
N VAL A 194 11.50 9.67 5.45
CA VAL A 194 12.81 9.11 5.13
C VAL A 194 13.75 10.27 4.81
N ASP A 195 14.20 10.89 5.90
CA ASP A 195 14.76 12.23 5.91
C ASP A 195 16.06 12.37 5.08
N ALA A 196 16.98 11.40 5.20
CA ALA A 196 18.27 11.41 4.51
C ALA A 196 18.17 11.41 2.96
N TYR A 197 16.97 11.17 2.42
CA TYR A 197 16.71 11.10 0.99
C TYR A 197 15.62 12.07 0.53
N ASP A 198 15.22 13.04 1.36
CA ASP A 198 14.16 14.01 1.01
C ASP A 198 12.88 13.29 0.50
N LEU A 199 12.44 12.29 1.27
CA LEU A 199 11.27 11.47 0.96
C LEU A 199 10.28 11.53 2.13
N LEU A 200 9.07 12.00 1.85
CA LEU A 200 7.95 11.92 2.77
C LEU A 200 6.93 10.94 2.18
N LEU A 201 6.71 9.85 2.87
CA LEU A 201 5.89 8.75 2.40
C LEU A 201 4.58 8.69 3.17
N ILE A 202 3.49 8.36 2.49
CA ILE A 202 2.22 7.99 3.10
C ILE A 202 2.27 6.51 3.45
N SER A 203 1.95 6.18 4.69
CA SER A 203 1.90 4.82 5.20
C SER A 203 0.87 3.98 4.44
N PRO A 204 1.10 2.67 4.27
CA PRO A 204 0.18 1.79 3.54
C PRO A 204 -1.26 1.91 4.05
N GLY A 205 -2.23 2.07 3.14
CA GLY A 205 -3.65 2.15 3.48
C GLY A 205 -4.09 3.42 4.21
N MET A 206 -3.19 4.40 4.40
CA MET A 206 -3.48 5.67 5.07
C MET A 206 -3.79 6.82 4.11
N GLU A 207 -3.75 6.57 2.79
CA GLU A 207 -4.03 7.58 1.77
C GLU A 207 -5.44 8.20 1.90
N LEU A 208 -6.49 7.37 1.91
CA LEU A 208 -7.86 7.85 2.01
C LEU A 208 -8.14 8.51 3.38
N PRO A 209 -7.69 7.94 4.52
CA PRO A 209 -7.74 8.62 5.81
C PRO A 209 -7.04 10.00 5.80
N LEU A 210 -5.87 10.10 5.18
CA LEU A 210 -5.12 11.36 5.08
C LEU A 210 -5.88 12.37 4.20
N LEU A 211 -6.42 11.94 3.07
CA LEU A 211 -7.24 12.80 2.22
C LEU A 211 -8.46 13.32 2.98
N ASN A 212 -9.14 12.45 3.73
CA ASN A 212 -10.29 12.84 4.54
C ASN A 212 -9.94 13.88 5.60
N ARG A 213 -8.75 13.77 6.20
CA ARG A 213 -8.25 14.73 7.18
C ARG A 213 -7.92 16.09 6.58
N LEU A 214 -7.41 16.11 5.35
CA LEU A 214 -6.91 17.34 4.72
C LEU A 214 -7.93 18.07 3.85
N ASP A 215 -8.98 17.39 3.40
CA ASP A 215 -9.98 17.92 2.47
C ASP A 215 -11.32 17.19 2.68
N GLU A 216 -12.03 17.56 3.76
CA GLU A 216 -13.34 16.99 4.13
C GLU A 216 -14.41 17.15 3.02
N GLU A 217 -14.29 18.19 2.19
CA GLU A 217 -15.19 18.44 1.06
C GLU A 217 -14.98 17.44 -0.10
N LYS A 218 -13.74 16.97 -0.35
CA LYS A 218 -13.46 15.88 -1.30
C LYS A 218 -13.57 14.47 -0.69
N ALA A 219 -13.52 14.36 0.63
CA ALA A 219 -13.63 13.11 1.39
C ALA A 219 -14.98 12.41 1.20
N SER A 220 -16.02 13.21 0.96
CA SER A 220 -17.36 12.73 0.76
C SER A 220 -17.65 12.66 -0.75
N TYR A 221 -18.04 11.47 -1.23
CA TYR A 221 -18.68 11.22 -2.55
C TYR A 221 -17.85 10.96 -3.82
N TRP A 222 -16.52 11.08 -3.88
CA TRP A 222 -15.76 10.75 -5.12
C TRP A 222 -15.40 9.27 -5.29
N CYS A 223 -16.37 8.42 -4.98
CA CYS A 223 -16.23 6.97 -5.04
C CYS A 223 -17.47 6.29 -5.63
N GLY A 224 -18.31 7.02 -6.34
CA GLY A 224 -19.15 6.47 -7.40
C GLY A 224 -18.37 6.55 -8.72
N LEU A 225 -18.14 5.41 -9.37
CA LEU A 225 -18.13 5.44 -10.82
C LEU A 225 -19.58 5.66 -11.28
N PRO A 226 -19.84 6.29 -12.43
CA PRO A 226 -21.11 6.06 -13.13
C PRO A 226 -21.35 4.56 -13.35
#